data_AF-A0A382APN2-F1
#
_entry.id   AF-A0A382APN2-F1
#
_cell.length_a   1.000
_cell.length_b   1.000
_cell.length_c   1.000
_cell.angle_alpha   90.00
_cell.angle_beta   90.00
_cell.angle_gamma   90.00
#
_symmetry.space_group_name_H-M   'P 1'
#
loop_
_entity.id
_entity.type
_entity.pdbx_description
1 polymer ?
#
loop_
_entity_poly.entity_id
_entity_poly.type
_entity_poly.pdbx_seq_one_letter_code
_entity_poly.pdbx_strand_id
1 'polypeptide(L)'
;MAAEVTNDEPVLMLDDKKYIIDELTDEAKIAIAQINDLQQQLNINSARAAQNQMAISGFTEQLKGIVETPEDEPEDAEVMN
;
A
#
# COMPACT_ATOMS: atom_id res chain seq x y z
N MET A 1 16.70 41.25 22.06
CA MET A 1 17.53 40.21 21.43
C MET A 1 16.61 39.30 20.63
N ALA A 2 16.97 39.11 19.37
CA ALA A 2 16.46 38.22 18.31
C ALA A 2 15.01 37.68 18.41
N ALA A 3 14.15 38.17 17.52
CA ALA A 3 13.02 37.40 17.01
C ALA A 3 13.49 36.73 15.71
N GLU A 4 13.85 35.46 15.76
CA GLU A 4 13.99 34.64 14.56
C GLU A 4 13.12 33.40 14.74
N VAL A 5 11.87 33.55 14.34
CA VAL A 5 11.03 32.44 13.89
C VAL A 5 11.01 32.60 12.37
N THR A 6 11.82 31.80 11.68
CA THR A 6 11.74 31.68 10.23
C THR A 6 10.41 31.00 9.91
N ASN A 7 9.40 31.80 9.53
CA ASN A 7 8.12 31.31 9.03
C ASN A 7 8.36 30.60 7.69
N ASP A 8 8.67 29.30 7.73
CA ASP A 8 8.61 28.44 6.56
C ASP A 8 7.14 28.14 6.28
N GLU A 9 6.44 29.11 5.69
CA GLU A 9 5.06 28.94 5.26
C GLU A 9 4.96 27.77 4.27
N PRO A 10 3.93 26.91 4.38
CA PRO A 10 3.77 25.76 3.50
C PRO A 10 3.55 26.22 2.05
N VAL A 11 4.27 25.62 1.11
CA VAL A 11 4.24 26.02 -0.31
C VAL A 11 3.76 24.87 -1.21
N LEU A 12 2.94 25.22 -2.20
CA LEU A 12 2.50 24.33 -3.27
C LEU A 12 3.28 24.69 -4.55
N MET A 13 3.88 23.70 -5.18
CA MET A 13 4.38 23.82 -6.56
C MET A 13 3.33 23.22 -7.51
N LEU A 14 2.80 24.03 -8.41
CA LEU A 14 1.81 23.63 -9.40
C LEU A 14 2.14 24.28 -10.74
N ASP A 15 2.29 23.49 -11.81
CA ASP A 15 2.64 23.95 -13.17
C ASP A 15 3.83 24.94 -13.19
N ASP A 16 4.92 24.55 -12.54
CA ASP A 16 6.15 25.35 -12.38
C ASP A 16 5.98 26.68 -11.64
N LYS A 17 4.83 26.89 -10.99
CA LYS A 17 4.56 28.07 -10.16
C LYS A 17 4.53 27.70 -8.68
N LYS A 18 5.08 28.59 -7.86
CA LYS A 18 5.08 28.50 -6.41
C LYS A 18 3.91 29.29 -5.85
N TYR A 19 3.11 28.66 -4.99
CA TYR A 19 2.01 29.26 -4.24
C TYR A 19 2.27 29.12 -2.75
N ILE A 20 1.98 30.15 -1.96
CA ILE A 20 1.94 30.05 -0.50
C ILE A 20 0.57 29.50 -0.13
N ILE A 21 0.52 28.33 0.52
CA ILE A 21 -0.73 27.61 0.79
C ILE A 21 -1.64 28.45 1.70
N ASP A 22 -1.09 29.17 2.66
CA ASP A 22 -1.85 29.99 3.60
C ASP A 22 -2.58 31.16 2.92
N GLU A 23 -2.08 31.62 1.77
CA GLU A 23 -2.68 32.67 0.95
C GLU A 23 -3.75 32.16 -0.04
N LEU A 24 -3.93 30.83 -0.14
CA LEU A 24 -4.96 30.25 -1.00
C LEU A 24 -6.36 30.34 -0.37
N THR A 25 -7.38 30.21 -1.22
CA THR A 25 -8.77 30.13 -0.75
C THR A 25 -9.02 28.86 0.07
N ASP A 26 -10.05 28.87 0.91
CA ASP A 26 -10.42 27.71 1.72
C ASP A 26 -10.75 26.51 0.84
N GLU A 27 -11.40 26.71 -0.29
CA GLU A 27 -11.70 25.65 -1.26
C GLU A 27 -10.43 25.03 -1.84
N ALA A 28 -9.41 25.85 -2.15
CA ALA A 28 -8.13 25.37 -2.64
C ALA A 28 -7.37 24.58 -1.56
N LYS A 29 -7.39 25.03 -0.30
CA LYS A 29 -6.82 24.31 0.85
C LYS A 29 -7.50 22.96 1.06
N ILE A 30 -8.83 22.90 0.94
CA ILE A 30 -9.61 21.65 1.00
C ILE A 30 -9.20 20.71 -0.14
N ALA A 31 -9.05 21.22 -1.36
CA ALA A 31 -8.62 20.41 -2.51
C ALA A 31 -7.22 19.82 -2.28
N ILE A 32 -6.27 20.60 -1.76
CA ILE A 32 -4.93 20.11 -1.41
C ILE A 32 -5.00 19.00 -0.36
N ALA A 33 -5.80 19.19 0.70
CA ALA A 33 -5.99 18.18 1.74
C ALA A 33 -6.56 16.87 1.17
N GLN A 34 -7.56 16.95 0.29
CA GLN A 34 -8.14 15.79 -0.38
C GLN A 34 -7.13 15.09 -1.30
N ILE A 35 -6.33 15.84 -2.06
CA ILE A 35 -5.28 15.29 -2.92
C ILE A 35 -4.26 14.51 -2.08
N ASN A 36 -3.80 15.09 -0.97
CA ASN A 36 -2.83 14.44 -0.08
C ASN A 36 -3.40 13.15 0.55
N ASP A 37 -4.66 13.17 0.96
CA ASP A 37 -5.35 11.99 1.47
C ASP A 37 -5.45 10.88 0.40
N LEU A 38 -5.88 11.22 -0.82
CA LEU A 38 -5.96 10.27 -1.93
C LEU A 38 -4.60 9.68 -2.30
N GLN A 39 -3.53 10.46 -2.25
CA GLN A 39 -2.17 9.95 -2.46
C GLN A 39 -1.77 8.92 -1.38
N GLN A 40 -2.11 9.16 -0.11
CA GLN A 40 -1.89 8.18 0.95
C GLN A 40 -2.69 6.89 0.71
N GLN A 41 -3.97 7.02 0.32
CA GLN A 41 -4.81 5.86 -0.01
C GLN A 41 -4.24 5.05 -1.17
N LEU A 42 -3.74 5.72 -2.24
CA LEU A 42 -3.09 5.06 -3.37
C LEU A 42 -1.85 4.27 -2.94
N ASN A 43 -1.03 4.82 -2.05
CA ASN A 43 0.16 4.14 -1.53
C ASN A 43 -0.21 2.87 -0.74
N ILE A 44 -1.22 2.97 0.13
CA ILE A 44 -1.74 1.82 0.90
C ILE A 44 -2.29 0.74 -0.04
N ASN A 45 -3.08 1.14 -1.05
CA ASN A 45 -3.65 0.20 -2.01
C ASN A 45 -2.56 -0.50 -2.84
N SER A 46 -1.50 0.23 -3.21
CA SER A 46 -0.35 -0.34 -3.93
C SER A 46 0.38 -1.37 -3.10
N ALA A 47 0.62 -1.10 -1.80
CA ALA A 47 1.22 -2.06 -0.89
C ALA A 47 0.34 -3.31 -0.71
N ARG A 48 -0.99 -3.13 -0.56
CA ARG A 48 -1.95 -4.24 -0.48
C ARG A 48 -1.96 -5.08 -1.76
N ALA A 49 -1.90 -4.45 -2.93
CA ALA A 49 -1.84 -5.16 -4.21
C ALA A 49 -0.59 -6.03 -4.30
N ALA A 50 0.58 -5.52 -3.88
CA ALA A 50 1.81 -6.30 -3.82
C ALA A 50 1.70 -7.50 -2.87
N GLN A 51 1.14 -7.30 -1.68
CA GLN A 51 0.91 -8.38 -0.71
C GLN A 51 -0.02 -9.46 -1.28
N ASN A 52 -1.13 -9.05 -1.90
CA ASN A 52 -2.07 -9.97 -2.54
C ASN A 52 -1.39 -10.79 -3.65
N GLN A 53 -0.56 -10.15 -4.48
CA GLN A 53 0.16 -10.85 -5.55
C GLN A 53 1.13 -11.90 -5.00
N MET A 54 1.85 -11.59 -3.91
CA MET A 54 2.71 -12.54 -3.22
C MET A 54 1.92 -13.71 -2.64
N ALA A 55 0.79 -13.43 -1.97
CA ALA A 55 -0.09 -14.45 -1.40
C ALA A 55 -0.66 -15.39 -2.48
N ILE A 56 -1.12 -14.84 -3.61
CA ILE A 56 -1.59 -15.64 -4.76
C ILE A 56 -0.50 -16.58 -5.26
N SER A 57 0.74 -16.08 -5.38
CA SER A 57 1.88 -16.91 -5.80
C SER A 57 2.12 -18.07 -4.82
N GLY A 58 2.16 -17.79 -3.51
CA GLY A 58 2.35 -18.81 -2.49
C GLY A 58 1.24 -19.86 -2.46
N PHE A 59 -0.02 -19.45 -2.54
CA PHE A 59 -1.14 -20.39 -2.60
C PHE A 59 -1.14 -21.21 -3.89
N THR A 60 -0.70 -20.64 -5.01
CA THR A 60 -0.57 -21.37 -6.28
C THR A 60 0.50 -22.46 -6.18
N GLU A 61 1.64 -22.16 -5.55
CA GLU A 61 2.70 -23.14 -5.29
C GLU A 61 2.22 -24.26 -4.35
N GLN A 62 1.52 -23.91 -3.27
CA GLN A 62 0.90 -24.87 -2.37
C GLN A 62 -0.09 -25.77 -3.10
N LEU A 63 -0.95 -25.21 -3.95
CA LEU A 63 -1.93 -25.95 -4.72
C LEU A 63 -1.25 -26.96 -5.67
N LYS A 64 -0.15 -26.57 -6.33
CA LYS A 64 0.64 -27.49 -7.16
C LYS A 64 1.11 -28.70 -6.36
N GLY A 65 1.68 -28.47 -5.18
CA GLY A 65 2.11 -29.56 -4.29
C GLY A 65 0.96 -30.50 -3.93
N ILE A 66 -0.23 -29.97 -3.64
CA ILE A 66 -1.41 -30.78 -3.29
C ILE A 66 -1.87 -31.63 -4.47
N VAL A 67 -1.91 -31.09 -5.70
CA VAL A 67 -2.44 -31.81 -6.86
C VAL A 67 -1.42 -32.74 -7.52
N GLU A 68 -0.12 -32.50 -7.32
CA GLU A 68 0.97 -33.31 -7.87
C GLU A 68 1.43 -34.41 -6.91
N THR A 69 1.08 -34.32 -5.62
CA THR A 69 1.30 -35.41 -4.66
C THR A 69 0.11 -36.38 -4.79
N PRO A 70 0.31 -37.61 -5.29
CA PRO A 70 -0.75 -38.61 -5.25
C PRO A 70 -1.17 -38.80 -3.79
N GLU A 71 -2.48 -38.94 -3.54
CA GLU A 71 -2.94 -39.40 -2.23
C GLU A 71 -2.20 -40.71 -1.94
N ASP A 72 -1.34 -40.71 -0.92
CA ASP A 72 -0.73 -41.94 -0.45
C ASP A 72 -1.89 -42.91 -0.19
N GLU A 73 -1.94 -44.02 -0.95
CA GLU A 73 -2.81 -45.15 -0.62
C GLU A 73 -2.58 -45.44 0.86
N PRO A 74 -3.64 -45.60 1.67
CA PRO A 74 -3.46 -45.97 3.06
C PRO A 74 -2.56 -47.19 3.07
N GLU A 75 -1.40 -47.10 3.73
CA GLU A 75 -0.58 -48.28 3.96
C GLU A 75 -1.49 -49.30 4.64
N ASP A 76 -1.90 -50.32 3.88
CA ASP A 76 -2.46 -51.54 4.40
C ASP A 76 -1.40 -52.06 5.36
N ALA A 77 -1.54 -51.67 6.63
CA ALA A 77 -0.88 -52.28 7.74
C ALA A 77 -1.42 -53.71 7.78
N GLU A 78 -0.82 -54.56 6.96
CA GLU A 78 -1.07 -55.98 6.92
C GLU A 78 -1.05 -56.48 8.36
N VAL A 79 -2.22 -56.95 8.74
CA VAL A 79 -2.52 -57.85 9.84
C VAL A 79 -1.41 -58.92 9.89
N MET A 80 -0.45 -58.77 10.79
CA MET A 80 0.40 -59.89 11.19
C MET A 80 -0.06 -60.37 12.57
N ASN A 81 -0.68 -61.55 12.50
CA ASN A 81 -1.21 -62.42 13.56
C ASN A 81 -0.35 -62.50 14.84
#